data_AF-A0A954C080-F1
#
_entry.id   AF-A0A954C080-F1
#
_cell.length_a   1.000
_cell.length_b   1.000
_cell.length_c   1.000
_cell.angle_alpha   90.00
_cell.angle_beta   90.00
_cell.angle_gamma   90.00
#
_symmetry.space_group_name_H-M   'P 1'
#
loop_
_entity.id
_entity.type
_entity.pdbx_description
1 polymer ?
#
loop_
_entity_poly.entity_id
_entity_poly.type
_entity_poly.pdbx_seq_one_letter_code
_entity_poly.pdbx_strand_id
1 'polypeptide(L)'
;EHLWSQMEGFGAYGFNKAHTVAYGLITYQTAWLKTHYPCEYYAGLLTSMIGNNDKIVEYMRNIRGSGVKVTPPDINLSESAFT
;
A
#
# COMPACT_ATOMS: atom_id res chain seq x y z
N GLU A 1 -6.93 -34.83 26.78
CA GLU A 1 -5.56 -34.86 26.22
C GLU A 1 -5.50 -34.36 24.78
N HIS A 2 -6.30 -34.90 23.85
CA HIS A 2 -6.27 -34.49 22.44
C HIS A 2 -6.49 -32.98 22.20
N LEU A 3 -7.51 -32.38 22.83
CA LEU A 3 -7.79 -30.93 22.69
C LEU A 3 -6.61 -30.06 23.19
N TRP A 4 -5.96 -30.48 24.28
CA TRP A 4 -4.82 -29.75 24.83
C TRP A 4 -3.63 -29.77 23.87
N SER A 5 -3.33 -30.91 23.26
CA SER A 5 -2.28 -31.02 22.24
C SER A 5 -2.56 -30.13 21.02
N GLN A 6 -3.83 -29.98 20.62
CA GLN A 6 -4.21 -29.03 19.57
C GLN A 6 -3.98 -27.57 20.01
N MET A 7 -4.40 -27.20 21.22
CA MET A 7 -4.21 -25.85 21.75
C MET A 7 -2.73 -25.48 21.88
N GLU A 8 -1.88 -26.41 22.31
CA GLU A 8 -0.43 -26.23 22.38
C GLU A 8 0.19 -26.02 20.99
N GLY A 9 -0.22 -26.82 20.01
CA GLY A 9 0.21 -26.66 18.62
C GLY A 9 -0.22 -25.33 17.99
N PHE A 10 -1.47 -24.89 18.21
CA PHE A 10 -1.96 -23.60 17.73
C PHE A 10 -1.32 -22.42 18.47
N GLY A 11 -1.09 -22.56 19.79
CA GLY A 11 -0.51 -21.52 20.62
C GLY A 11 0.90 -21.10 20.18
N ALA A 12 1.68 -22.03 19.63
CA ALA A 12 3.00 -21.75 19.08
C ALA A 12 2.99 -20.72 17.93
N TYR A 13 1.87 -20.59 17.20
CA TYR A 13 1.70 -19.65 16.08
C TYR A 13 0.50 -18.73 16.27
N GLY A 14 -0.09 -18.70 17.46
CA GLY A 14 -1.22 -17.85 17.79
C GLY A 14 -0.83 -16.39 17.64
N PHE A 15 -1.52 -15.67 16.77
CA PHE A 15 -1.20 -14.28 16.48
C PHE A 15 -2.13 -13.32 17.22
N ASN A 16 -1.62 -12.15 17.60
CA ASN A 16 -2.41 -11.15 18.31
C ASN A 16 -3.50 -10.57 17.41
N LYS A 17 -4.76 -10.94 17.68
CA LYS A 17 -5.92 -10.51 16.90
C LYS A 17 -6.08 -8.98 16.83
N ALA A 18 -5.85 -8.27 17.93
CA ALA A 18 -6.03 -6.82 17.96
C ALA A 18 -5.05 -6.12 17.00
N HIS A 19 -3.78 -6.56 16.99
CA HIS A 19 -2.78 -6.05 16.06
C HIS A 19 -3.13 -6.35 14.60
N THR A 20 -3.53 -7.59 14.29
CA THR A 20 -3.93 -7.98 12.93
C THR A 20 -5.12 -7.18 12.42
N VAL A 21 -6.14 -6.96 13.25
CA VAL A 21 -7.34 -6.22 12.85
C VAL A 21 -7.01 -4.75 12.58
N ALA A 22 -6.19 -4.12 13.42
CA ALA A 22 -5.79 -2.72 13.23
C ALA A 22 -5.04 -2.51 11.91
N TYR A 23 -4.04 -3.35 11.63
CA TYR A 23 -3.28 -3.25 10.37
C TYR A 23 -4.11 -3.68 9.15
N GLY A 24 -4.94 -4.72 9.30
CA GLY A 24 -5.84 -5.17 8.24
C GLY A 24 -6.82 -4.08 7.79
N LEU A 25 -7.30 -3.24 8.72
CA LEU A 25 -8.14 -2.09 8.38
C LEU A 25 -7.41 -1.08 7.50
N ILE A 26 -6.17 -0.72 7.83
CA ILE A 26 -5.35 0.20 7.03
C ILE A 26 -5.07 -0.39 5.64
N THR A 27 -4.77 -1.69 5.57
CA THR A 27 -4.60 -2.40 4.29
C THR A 27 -5.87 -2.34 3.46
N TYR A 28 -7.04 -2.57 4.06
CA TYR A 28 -8.31 -2.48 3.36
C TYR A 28 -8.58 -1.06 2.83
N GLN A 29 -8.36 -0.03 3.65
CA GLN A 29 -8.54 1.36 3.25
C GLN A 29 -7.63 1.75 2.07
N THR A 30 -6.36 1.36 2.11
CA THR A 30 -5.41 1.64 1.01
C THR A 30 -5.78 0.88 -0.27
N ALA A 31 -6.22 -0.37 -0.17
CA ALA A 31 -6.73 -1.13 -1.30
C ALA A 31 -8.00 -0.52 -1.90
N TRP A 32 -8.90 -0.02 -1.05
CA TRP A 32 -10.13 0.67 -1.47
C TRP A 32 -9.81 1.94 -2.26
N LEU A 33 -8.90 2.79 -1.75
CA LEU A 33 -8.44 3.98 -2.47
C LEU A 33 -7.79 3.62 -3.80
N LYS A 34 -6.91 2.62 -3.83
CA LYS A 34 -6.29 2.15 -5.07
C LYS A 34 -7.31 1.65 -6.10
N THR A 35 -8.43 1.11 -5.66
CA THR A 35 -9.47 0.56 -6.55
C THR A 35 -10.40 1.64 -7.10
N HIS A 36 -10.80 2.60 -6.24
CA HIS A 36 -11.82 3.59 -6.59
C HIS A 36 -11.26 4.97 -6.98
N TYR A 37 -10.05 5.31 -6.51
CA TYR A 37 -9.33 6.56 -6.77
C TYR A 37 -7.86 6.27 -7.12
N PRO A 38 -7.61 5.51 -8.20
CA PRO A 38 -6.27 5.01 -8.51
C PRO A 38 -5.27 6.15 -8.81
N CYS A 39 -5.69 7.21 -9.50
CA CYS A 39 -4.82 8.34 -9.83
C CYS A 39 -4.33 9.05 -8.55
N GLU A 40 -5.25 9.42 -7.68
CA GLU A 40 -4.99 10.10 -6.41
C GLU A 40 -4.22 9.20 -5.44
N TYR A 41 -4.52 7.90 -5.41
CA TYR A 41 -3.76 6.92 -4.63
C TYR A 41 -2.29 6.88 -5.05
N TYR A 42 -2.02 6.80 -6.36
CA TYR A 42 -0.65 6.74 -6.85
C TYR A 42 0.08 8.07 -6.72
N ALA A 43 -0.60 9.20 -6.91
CA ALA A 43 -0.05 10.53 -6.65
C ALA A 43 0.37 10.67 -5.17
N GLY A 44 -0.50 10.27 -4.24
CA GLY A 44 -0.19 10.25 -2.81
C GLY A 44 0.96 9.29 -2.45
N LEU A 45 0.96 8.08 -3.04
CA LEU A 45 2.03 7.10 -2.83
C LEU A 45 3.39 7.63 -3.29
N LEU A 46 3.47 8.19 -4.50
CA LEU A 46 4.71 8.74 -5.05
C LEU A 46 5.18 9.97 -4.26
N THR A 47 4.24 10.82 -3.84
CA THR A 47 4.53 11.97 -2.98
C THR A 47 5.13 11.55 -1.65
N SER A 48 4.62 10.48 -1.02
CA SER A 48 5.17 9.94 0.24
C SER A 48 6.60 9.40 0.12
N MET A 49 7.10 9.23 -1.11
CA MET A 49 8.41 8.66 -1.43
C MET A 49 9.36 9.66 -2.07
N ILE A 50 9.00 10.96 -2.09
CA ILE A 50 9.90 12.03 -2.53
C ILE A 50 11.19 11.96 -1.69
N GLY A 51 12.34 11.95 -2.39
CA GLY A 51 13.66 11.74 -1.79
C GLY A 51 14.17 10.28 -1.85
N ASN A 52 13.31 9.31 -2.19
CA ASN A 52 13.71 7.93 -2.44
C ASN A 52 13.48 7.54 -3.91
N ASN A 53 14.47 7.85 -4.75
CA ASN A 53 14.39 7.62 -6.20
C ASN A 53 14.22 6.14 -6.56
N ASP A 54 14.86 5.22 -5.84
CA ASP A 54 14.73 3.78 -6.11
C ASP A 54 13.29 3.31 -5.92
N LYS A 55 12.62 3.78 -4.86
CA LYS A 55 11.21 3.47 -4.60
C LYS A 55 10.28 4.11 -5.63
N ILE A 56 10.53 5.36 -6.01
CA ILE A 56 9.75 6.01 -7.08
C ILE A 56 9.84 5.21 -8.37
N VAL A 57 11.04 4.78 -8.78
CA VAL A 57 11.23 3.97 -9.99
C VAL A 57 10.52 2.62 -9.88
N GLU A 58 10.60 1.95 -8.73
CA GLU A 58 9.87 0.70 -8.45
C GLU A 58 8.35 0.89 -8.61
N TYR A 59 7.77 1.92 -8.00
CA TYR A 59 6.34 2.18 -8.07
C TYR A 59 5.88 2.62 -9.46
N MET A 60 6.67 3.43 -10.16
CA MET A 60 6.40 3.83 -11.55
C MET A 60 6.30 2.63 -12.50
N ARG A 61 7.12 1.58 -12.28
CA ARG A 61 7.02 0.31 -13.03
C ARG A 61 5.70 -0.41 -12.74
N ASN A 62 5.27 -0.44 -11.49
CA ASN A 62 4.01 -1.08 -11.10
C ASN A 62 2.77 -0.32 -11.64
N ILE A 63 2.85 1.00 -11.78
CA ILE A 63 1.76 1.83 -12.31
C ILE A 63 1.49 1.55 -13.79
N ARG A 64 2.52 1.23 -14.59
CA ARG A 64 2.39 0.99 -16.04
C ARG A 64 1.37 -0.09 -16.42
N GLY A 65 1.09 -1.05 -15.53
CA GLY A 65 0.07 -2.10 -15.74
C GLY A 65 -1.30 -1.80 -15.13
N SER A 66 -1.47 -0.66 -14.44
CA SER A 66 -2.69 -0.32 -13.68
C SER A 66 -3.74 0.45 -14.48
N GLY A 67 -3.45 0.84 -15.73
CA GLY A 67 -4.31 1.70 -16.53
C GLY A 67 -4.19 3.20 -16.24
N VAL A 68 -3.39 3.60 -15.23
CA VAL A 68 -3.11 5.01 -14.92
C VAL A 68 -1.97 5.52 -15.80
N LYS A 69 -2.17 6.67 -16.44
CA LYS A 69 -1.17 7.35 -17.26
C LYS A 69 -0.38 8.33 -16.38
N VAL A 70 0.94 8.15 -16.33
CA VAL A 70 1.84 9.12 -15.68
C VAL A 70 2.48 10.00 -16.74
N THR A 71 2.42 11.31 -16.55
CA THR A 71 3.04 12.31 -17.43
C THR A 71 4.36 12.81 -16.85
N PRO A 72 5.31 13.26 -17.68
CA PRO A 72 6.49 13.98 -17.19
C PRO A 72 6.08 15.30 -16.52
N PRO A 73 6.95 15.88 -15.67
CA PRO A 73 6.70 17.18 -15.07
C PRO A 73 6.59 18.28 -16.12
N ASP A 74 5.72 19.25 -15.88
CA ASP A 74 5.46 20.42 -16.70
C ASP A 74 5.54 21.68 -15.83
N ILE A 75 6.33 22.68 -16.26
CA ILE A 75 6.55 23.90 -15.48
C ILE A 75 5.28 24.75 -15.26
N ASN A 76 4.25 24.56 -16.08
CA ASN A 76 3.00 25.32 -16.00
C ASN A 76 1.91 24.60 -15.21
N LEU A 77 2.03 23.28 -15.01
CA LEU A 77 0.95 22.45 -14.46
C LEU A 77 1.36 21.65 -13.22
N SER A 78 2.64 21.29 -13.09
CA SER A 78 3.10 20.46 -11.98
C SER A 78 3.25 21.26 -10.69
N GLU A 79 2.98 20.58 -9.57
CA GLU A 79 3.19 21.11 -8.23
C GLU A 79 4.46 20.53 -7.59
N SER A 80 4.73 20.88 -6.33
CA SER A 80 5.84 20.31 -5.57
C SER A 80 5.64 18.83 -5.23
N ALA A 81 4.38 18.38 -5.16
CA ALA A 81 3.97 17.00 -4.99
C ALA A 81 3.49 16.40 -6.33
N PHE A 82 3.34 15.08 -6.39
CA PHE A 82 2.71 14.44 -7.55
C PHE A 82 1.21 14.76 -7.57
N THR A 83 0.70 15.10 -8.76
CA THR A 83 -0.70 15.47 -9.04
C THR A 83 -1.22 14.74 -10.26
#